data_AF-A0A8T4NKG8-F1
#
_entry.id   AF-A0A8T4NKG8-F1
#
_cell.length_a   1.000
_cell.length_b   1.000
_cell.length_c   1.000
_cell.angle_alpha   90.00
_cell.angle_beta   90.00
_cell.angle_gamma   90.00
#
_symmetry.space_group_name_H-M   'P 1'
#
loop_
_entity.id
_entity.type
_entity.pdbx_description
1 polymer ?
#
loop_
_entity_poly.entity_id
_entity_poly.type
_entity_poly.pdbx_seq_one_letter_code
_entity_poly.pdbx_strand_id
1 'polypeptide(L)'
;MKKRTIKKHKNYFNKTKKYFVLIFLIFVFILISLNFVSAAGLTPIARWDVVLYQRINFGETLNLGVVAFSKEGIDRVEFLISGQGYSGGIKTATEMSLNPQTGVWEYWVPLSASEFSSDGVINVEAVVYGRDGGVRDKNTGGGNLGLDELKFTVNPLGSLVQVEAWVAVNGSDSTGLLNDPTRPYLTIGKALDSIMGWRNINGFGNNVDGGIVYLFPGGHRMTNGGFEYNFSGVNEWITIKPSAGGTRENTIINQSAGTPKINLLKIEGISLKSYGQGGYAINPTSVFTGAMNLWIDDSDIIGSGWQTPGSSPIGLNVGPKYYTNSYFYDIQYPIYGSVRLSRNVRVEHIGGDAFSAVPFIINANISGLDPGSTGEHSDAWQSPSYNDLEGMQNWIVYNFQARDLHYQGIFGRVSVLSKNNAFVNLFIEMRGPFRGTHADLTDSMGASLSGEFDHFLVWHTTVIGPANIPSFFAMHDESTTGRFRASNSSFIGNAFQEFRSNQGDSWTETADVLFNSNHYNITETATAYTPGENYTTGDFGIFLDSSSKYFGYPFVSSVLLNKVFPLNVPVDADNNLRVNGGDVGSFEYISETLPVQVNCTIKKAYWKVV
;
A
#
# COMPACT_ATOMS: atom_id res chain seq x y z
N MET A 1 -83.64 -29.66 23.32
CA MET A 1 -82.87 -29.08 22.18
C MET A 1 -81.69 -28.17 22.59
N LYS A 2 -81.69 -27.44 23.71
CA LYS A 2 -80.59 -26.49 24.09
C LYS A 2 -79.18 -27.09 24.32
N LYS A 3 -79.05 -28.35 24.75
CA LYS A 3 -77.72 -28.98 25.02
C LYS A 3 -76.93 -29.39 23.76
N ARG A 4 -77.58 -29.57 22.60
CA ARG A 4 -76.91 -30.02 21.36
C ARG A 4 -76.21 -28.88 20.62
N THR A 5 -76.69 -27.64 20.78
CA THR A 5 -76.14 -26.43 20.15
C THR A 5 -74.83 -25.98 20.82
N ILE A 6 -74.73 -26.11 22.15
CA ILE A 6 -73.52 -25.72 22.91
C ILE A 6 -72.30 -26.59 22.55
N LYS A 7 -72.50 -27.89 22.29
CA LYS A 7 -71.41 -28.82 21.92
C LYS A 7 -70.83 -28.52 20.53
N LYS A 8 -71.66 -28.07 19.58
CA LYS A 8 -71.21 -27.61 18.25
C LYS A 8 -70.39 -26.32 18.33
N HIS A 9 -70.79 -25.35 19.15
CA HIS A 9 -70.04 -24.11 19.33
C HIS A 9 -68.69 -24.32 20.03
N LYS A 10 -68.61 -25.22 21.02
CA LYS A 10 -67.34 -25.54 21.71
C LYS A 10 -66.31 -26.20 20.78
N ASN A 11 -66.76 -27.06 19.85
CA ASN A 11 -65.88 -27.65 18.84
C ASN A 11 -65.41 -26.63 17.80
N TYR A 12 -66.25 -25.69 17.39
CA TYR A 12 -65.85 -24.61 16.48
C TYR A 12 -64.82 -23.69 17.12
N PHE A 13 -65.02 -23.31 18.38
CA PHE A 13 -64.11 -22.44 19.13
C PHE A 13 -62.72 -23.08 19.35
N ASN A 14 -62.68 -24.39 19.62
CA ASN A 14 -61.42 -25.12 19.74
C ASN A 14 -60.69 -25.28 18.40
N LYS A 15 -61.43 -25.36 17.28
CA LYS A 15 -60.83 -25.45 15.94
C LYS A 15 -60.24 -24.11 15.52
N THR A 16 -60.95 -23.00 15.73
CA THR A 16 -60.44 -21.65 15.44
C THR A 16 -59.24 -21.28 16.31
N LYS A 17 -59.22 -21.67 17.60
CA LYS A 17 -58.06 -21.45 18.47
C LYS A 17 -56.81 -22.20 17.98
N LYS A 18 -56.96 -23.43 17.47
CA LYS A 18 -55.83 -24.18 16.87
C LYS A 18 -55.29 -23.52 15.60
N TYR A 19 -56.17 -23.06 14.71
CA TYR A 19 -55.73 -22.34 13.50
C TYR A 19 -55.07 -21.00 13.83
N PHE A 20 -55.59 -20.26 14.82
CA PHE A 20 -54.98 -19.00 15.25
C PHE A 20 -53.58 -19.20 15.85
N VAL A 21 -53.40 -20.21 16.70
CA VAL A 21 -52.08 -20.55 17.26
C VAL A 21 -51.10 -20.99 16.16
N LEU A 22 -51.55 -21.79 15.19
CA LEU A 22 -50.70 -22.22 14.08
C LEU A 22 -50.29 -21.04 13.18
N ILE A 23 -51.23 -20.14 12.84
CA ILE A 23 -50.95 -18.95 12.04
C ILE A 23 -50.01 -18.01 12.80
N PHE A 24 -50.21 -17.81 14.11
CA PHE A 24 -49.32 -17.01 14.94
C PHE A 24 -47.90 -17.60 15.00
N LEU A 25 -47.76 -18.91 15.15
CA LEU A 25 -46.46 -19.58 15.14
C LEU A 25 -45.76 -19.50 13.77
N ILE A 26 -46.51 -19.62 12.67
CA ILE A 26 -45.97 -19.42 11.32
C ILE A 26 -45.52 -17.96 11.14
N PHE A 27 -46.30 -16.99 11.61
CA PHE A 27 -45.96 -15.57 11.50
C PHE A 27 -44.73 -15.21 12.35
N VAL A 28 -44.63 -15.76 13.57
CA VAL A 28 -43.43 -15.63 14.43
C VAL A 28 -42.23 -16.32 13.78
N PHE A 29 -42.39 -17.51 13.21
CA PHE A 29 -41.30 -18.21 12.52
C PHE A 29 -40.85 -17.45 11.26
N ILE A 30 -41.76 -16.87 10.49
CA ILE A 30 -41.45 -16.01 9.34
C ILE A 30 -40.76 -14.73 9.78
N LEU A 31 -41.24 -14.05 10.84
CA LEU A 31 -40.58 -12.85 11.39
C LEU A 31 -39.18 -13.17 11.92
N ILE A 32 -39.00 -14.30 12.61
CA ILE A 32 -37.69 -14.76 13.08
C ILE A 32 -36.80 -15.06 11.86
N SER A 33 -37.31 -15.77 10.85
CA SER A 33 -36.54 -16.13 9.65
C SER A 33 -36.19 -14.92 8.78
N LEU A 34 -37.06 -13.91 8.69
CA LEU A 34 -36.81 -12.65 7.98
C LEU A 34 -35.78 -11.77 8.71
N ASN A 35 -35.70 -11.87 10.04
CA ASN A 35 -34.66 -11.19 10.84
C ASN A 35 -33.30 -11.90 10.79
N PHE A 36 -33.21 -13.11 10.22
CA PHE A 36 -31.96 -13.87 10.07
C PHE A 36 -31.38 -13.89 8.66
N VAL A 37 -31.92 -13.09 7.72
CA VAL A 37 -31.12 -12.69 6.57
C VAL A 37 -30.07 -11.72 7.10
N SER A 38 -28.98 -12.26 7.66
CA SER A 38 -27.78 -11.46 7.92
C SER A 38 -27.49 -10.73 6.63
N ALA A 39 -27.40 -9.40 6.70
CA ALA A 39 -26.85 -8.64 5.58
C ALA A 39 -25.55 -9.35 5.18
N ALA A 40 -25.36 -9.59 3.88
CA ALA A 40 -24.13 -10.20 3.42
C ALA A 40 -22.99 -9.32 3.93
N GLY A 41 -22.08 -9.89 4.71
CA GLY A 41 -20.95 -9.14 5.26
C GLY A 41 -20.13 -8.52 4.15
N LEU A 42 -19.53 -7.37 4.44
CA LEU A 42 -18.70 -6.63 3.50
C LEU A 42 -17.48 -7.46 3.16
N THR A 43 -17.14 -7.58 1.88
CA THR A 43 -15.87 -8.18 1.49
C THR A 43 -14.74 -7.37 2.14
N PRO A 44 -13.91 -7.96 3.02
CA PRO A 44 -12.79 -7.26 3.66
C PRO A 44 -11.88 -6.56 2.63
N ILE A 45 -11.10 -5.58 3.02
CA ILE A 45 -10.07 -4.93 2.20
C ILE A 45 -8.75 -5.55 2.59
N ALA A 46 -8.08 -6.30 1.71
CA ALA A 46 -6.89 -7.02 2.12
C ALA A 46 -5.92 -7.35 0.99
N ARG A 47 -4.61 -7.32 1.30
CA ARG A 47 -3.53 -7.58 0.35
C ARG A 47 -2.32 -8.23 1.00
N TRP A 48 -1.59 -9.03 0.22
CA TRP A 48 -0.31 -9.62 0.61
C TRP A 48 0.78 -8.58 0.77
N ASP A 49 1.36 -8.51 1.97
CA ASP A 49 2.63 -7.80 2.19
C ASP A 49 3.85 -8.66 1.80
N VAL A 50 3.64 -9.78 1.10
CA VAL A 50 4.71 -10.70 0.74
C VAL A 50 4.97 -10.62 -0.76
N VAL A 51 6.24 -10.45 -1.13
CA VAL A 51 6.65 -10.59 -2.53
C VAL A 51 6.70 -12.07 -2.88
N LEU A 52 6.00 -12.49 -3.94
CA LEU A 52 6.00 -13.85 -4.47
C LEU A 52 7.39 -14.34 -4.92
N TYR A 53 7.53 -15.63 -5.22
CA TYR A 53 8.74 -16.30 -5.75
C TYR A 53 9.99 -16.23 -4.86
N GLN A 54 9.81 -16.02 -3.56
CA GLN A 54 10.90 -16.10 -2.57
C GLN A 54 11.28 -17.56 -2.27
N ARG A 55 12.52 -17.73 -1.79
CA ARG A 55 13.05 -19.01 -1.31
C ARG A 55 13.08 -19.04 0.22
N ILE A 56 12.84 -20.22 0.80
CA ILE A 56 13.05 -20.51 2.24
C ILE A 56 14.03 -21.68 2.35
N ASN A 57 15.28 -21.42 2.72
CA ASN A 57 16.31 -22.45 2.90
C ASN A 57 16.20 -23.18 4.24
N PHE A 58 16.96 -24.27 4.37
CA PHE A 58 17.12 -24.98 5.64
C PHE A 58 17.49 -24.01 6.78
N GLY A 59 16.71 -24.06 7.87
CA GLY A 59 16.87 -23.20 9.03
C GLY A 59 16.27 -21.79 8.88
N GLU A 60 15.81 -21.40 7.69
CA GLU A 60 15.15 -20.12 7.47
C GLU A 60 13.65 -20.19 7.78
N THR A 61 13.07 -19.01 8.01
CA THR A 61 11.64 -18.80 8.22
C THR A 61 11.24 -17.56 7.44
N LEU A 62 10.14 -17.65 6.70
CA LEU A 62 9.49 -16.53 6.05
C LEU A 62 8.25 -16.14 6.85
N ASN A 63 8.08 -14.87 7.19
CA ASN A 63 6.85 -14.39 7.79
C ASN A 63 5.84 -14.05 6.69
N LEU A 64 4.74 -14.80 6.63
CA LEU A 64 3.64 -14.55 5.72
C LEU A 64 2.74 -13.49 6.31
N GLY A 65 2.60 -12.34 5.62
CA GLY A 65 1.87 -11.18 6.11
C GLY A 65 0.74 -10.71 5.18
N VAL A 66 -0.40 -10.35 5.78
CA VAL A 66 -1.56 -9.74 5.10
C VAL A 66 -1.99 -8.49 5.89
N VAL A 67 -1.98 -7.34 5.22
CA VAL A 67 -2.65 -6.14 5.73
C VAL A 67 -4.13 -6.24 5.36
N ALA A 68 -5.00 -6.10 6.36
CA ALA A 68 -6.44 -6.25 6.17
C ALA A 68 -7.25 -5.28 7.03
N PHE A 69 -8.30 -4.68 6.44
CA PHE A 69 -9.24 -3.79 7.11
C PHE A 69 -10.67 -4.15 6.69
N SER A 70 -11.64 -3.85 7.54
CA SER A 70 -13.07 -3.87 7.20
C SER A 70 -13.79 -2.90 8.12
N LYS A 71 -14.92 -2.33 7.71
CA LYS A 71 -15.69 -1.38 8.52
C LYS A 71 -15.94 -1.88 9.96
N GLU A 72 -16.36 -3.13 10.10
CA GLU A 72 -16.64 -3.76 11.40
C GLU A 72 -15.40 -4.45 12.03
N GLY A 73 -14.23 -4.32 11.39
CA GLY A 73 -12.99 -4.98 11.77
C GLY A 73 -12.83 -6.37 11.17
N ILE A 74 -11.63 -6.91 11.33
CA ILE A 74 -11.25 -8.26 10.91
C ILE A 74 -11.39 -9.20 12.11
N ASP A 75 -11.93 -10.40 11.86
CA ASP A 75 -12.00 -11.49 12.83
C ASP A 75 -10.67 -12.26 12.84
N ARG A 76 -10.23 -12.72 11.67
CA ARG A 76 -8.95 -13.44 11.49
C ARG A 76 -8.52 -13.51 10.04
N VAL A 77 -7.26 -13.89 9.85
CA VAL A 77 -6.69 -14.31 8.57
C VAL A 77 -6.18 -15.75 8.69
N GLU A 78 -6.58 -16.60 7.76
CA GLU A 78 -6.12 -17.98 7.64
C GLU A 78 -5.18 -18.12 6.44
N PHE A 79 -4.07 -18.82 6.63
CA PHE A 79 -3.07 -19.10 5.60
C PHE A 79 -3.10 -20.58 5.28
N LEU A 80 -3.38 -20.90 4.02
CA LEU A 80 -3.45 -22.26 3.51
C LEU A 80 -2.18 -22.53 2.69
N ILE A 81 -1.37 -23.49 3.14
CA ILE A 81 -0.10 -23.85 2.51
C ILE A 81 -0.19 -25.26 1.96
N SER A 82 0.33 -25.48 0.76
CA SER A 82 0.34 -26.79 0.11
C SER A 82 1.61 -27.04 -0.71
N GLY A 83 1.95 -28.31 -0.89
CA GLY A 83 3.14 -28.76 -1.63
C GLY A 83 4.25 -29.28 -0.71
N GLN A 84 5.21 -30.01 -1.31
CA GLN A 84 6.44 -30.48 -0.68
C GLN A 84 6.31 -31.21 0.68
N GLY A 85 5.20 -31.92 0.87
CA GLY A 85 4.92 -32.65 2.11
C GLY A 85 4.74 -31.75 3.33
N TYR A 86 4.26 -30.51 3.13
CA TYR A 86 3.91 -29.59 4.19
C TYR A 86 3.06 -30.25 5.29
N SER A 87 3.48 -30.10 6.54
CA SER A 87 2.81 -30.71 7.71
C SER A 87 2.31 -29.70 8.75
N GLY A 88 2.45 -28.40 8.50
CA GLY A 88 2.13 -27.34 9.48
C GLY A 88 0.64 -27.05 9.67
N GLY A 89 -0.24 -27.57 8.80
CA GLY A 89 -1.68 -27.30 8.84
C GLY A 89 -2.06 -25.86 8.45
N ILE A 90 -3.30 -25.48 8.71
CA ILE A 90 -3.75 -24.09 8.52
C ILE A 90 -3.13 -23.23 9.61
N LYS A 91 -2.51 -22.11 9.23
CA LYS A 91 -2.01 -21.11 10.18
C LYS A 91 -3.01 -19.96 10.28
N THR A 92 -3.20 -19.40 11.47
CA THR A 92 -4.22 -18.37 11.73
C THR A 92 -3.64 -17.22 12.53
N ALA A 93 -3.94 -16.00 12.12
CA ALA A 93 -3.69 -14.77 12.87
C ALA A 93 -5.03 -14.10 13.18
N THR A 94 -5.33 -13.85 14.47
CA THR A 94 -6.60 -13.25 14.92
C THR A 94 -6.49 -11.76 15.25
N GLU A 95 -5.27 -11.24 15.25
CA GLU A 95 -4.98 -9.83 15.50
C GLU A 95 -3.78 -9.38 14.67
N MET A 96 -3.70 -8.08 14.39
CA MET A 96 -2.49 -7.50 13.83
C MET A 96 -1.41 -7.46 14.90
N SER A 97 -0.20 -7.80 14.49
CA SER A 97 1.01 -7.56 15.29
C SER A 97 2.15 -7.10 14.39
N LEU A 98 3.19 -6.51 14.99
CA LEU A 98 4.37 -6.10 14.22
C LEU A 98 5.08 -7.34 13.65
N ASN A 99 5.12 -7.48 12.33
CA ASN A 99 5.92 -8.47 11.66
C ASN A 99 7.40 -8.05 11.73
N PRO A 100 8.27 -8.79 12.44
CA PRO A 100 9.65 -8.38 12.64
C PRO A 100 10.49 -8.42 11.35
N GLN A 101 10.04 -9.11 10.31
CA GLN A 101 10.73 -9.18 9.02
C GLN A 101 10.49 -7.93 8.17
N THR A 102 9.26 -7.39 8.21
CA THR A 102 8.84 -6.27 7.33
C THR A 102 8.73 -4.94 8.06
N GLY A 103 8.63 -4.94 9.40
CA GLY A 103 8.35 -3.74 10.19
C GLY A 103 6.92 -3.22 10.02
N VAL A 104 6.00 -4.06 9.53
CA VAL A 104 4.59 -3.70 9.28
C VAL A 104 3.71 -4.33 10.35
N TRP A 105 2.71 -3.59 10.81
CA TRP A 105 1.62 -4.14 11.62
C TRP A 105 0.59 -4.80 10.72
N GLU A 106 0.47 -6.11 10.85
CA GLU A 106 -0.34 -6.92 9.94
C GLU A 106 -0.74 -8.25 10.58
N TYR A 107 -1.65 -8.98 9.92
CA TYR A 107 -1.94 -10.36 10.27
C TYR A 107 -0.84 -11.22 9.66
N TRP A 108 0.01 -11.81 10.50
CA TRP A 108 1.12 -12.62 10.00
C TRP A 108 1.34 -13.91 10.77
N VAL A 109 1.96 -14.88 10.09
CA VAL A 109 2.35 -16.17 10.66
C VAL A 109 3.74 -16.58 10.14
N PRO A 110 4.58 -17.23 10.96
CA PRO A 110 5.86 -17.75 10.50
C PRO A 110 5.66 -19.04 9.68
N LEU A 111 6.39 -19.18 8.57
CA LEU A 111 6.50 -20.37 7.75
C LEU A 111 7.96 -20.83 7.68
N SER A 112 8.30 -21.89 8.42
CA SER A 112 9.66 -22.43 8.46
C SER A 112 9.88 -23.48 7.37
N ALA A 113 11.09 -23.53 6.80
CA ALA A 113 11.47 -24.62 5.90
C ALA A 113 11.33 -26.01 6.57
N SER A 114 11.53 -26.10 7.88
CA SER A 114 11.42 -27.36 8.63
C SER A 114 10.02 -27.99 8.63
N GLU A 115 9.00 -27.26 8.18
CA GLU A 115 7.62 -27.75 8.05
C GLU A 115 7.39 -28.57 6.77
N PHE A 116 8.43 -28.75 5.94
CA PHE A 116 8.37 -29.44 4.65
C PHE A 116 9.33 -30.63 4.63
N SER A 117 8.91 -31.72 3.96
CA SER A 117 9.69 -32.96 3.88
C SER A 117 10.53 -33.09 2.60
N SER A 118 10.32 -32.20 1.63
CA SER A 118 11.05 -32.18 0.35
C SER A 118 11.33 -30.76 -0.12
N ASP A 119 12.25 -30.63 -1.07
CA ASP A 119 12.54 -29.34 -1.70
C ASP A 119 11.65 -29.11 -2.93
N GLY A 120 11.29 -27.87 -3.19
CA GLY A 120 10.59 -27.48 -4.41
C GLY A 120 9.56 -26.38 -4.21
N VAL A 121 8.71 -26.21 -5.21
CA VAL A 121 7.68 -25.16 -5.22
C VAL A 121 6.51 -25.54 -4.32
N ILE A 122 6.02 -24.55 -3.59
CA ILE A 122 4.81 -24.58 -2.75
C ILE A 122 3.84 -23.48 -3.19
N ASN A 123 2.56 -23.66 -2.87
CA ASN A 123 1.55 -22.62 -3.04
C ASN A 123 1.04 -22.17 -1.67
N VAL A 124 0.78 -20.87 -1.55
CA VAL A 124 0.26 -20.23 -0.34
C VAL A 124 -0.94 -19.36 -0.71
N GLU A 125 -2.03 -19.54 0.00
CA GLU A 125 -3.26 -18.77 -0.12
C GLU A 125 -3.61 -18.12 1.23
N ALA A 126 -4.41 -17.05 1.18
CA ALA A 126 -4.97 -16.42 2.37
C ALA A 126 -6.49 -16.26 2.24
N VAL A 127 -7.18 -16.44 3.37
CA VAL A 127 -8.61 -16.14 3.54
C VAL A 127 -8.77 -15.18 4.70
N VAL A 128 -9.40 -14.04 4.42
CA VAL A 128 -9.64 -12.97 5.39
C VAL A 128 -11.12 -12.98 5.76
N TYR A 129 -11.40 -13.06 7.06
CA TYR A 129 -12.75 -13.05 7.62
C TYR A 129 -13.02 -11.73 8.33
N GLY A 130 -14.06 -11.00 7.91
CA GLY A 130 -14.58 -9.82 8.61
C GLY A 130 -15.46 -10.22 9.80
N ARG A 131 -15.56 -9.35 10.81
CA ARG A 131 -16.42 -9.59 11.99
C ARG A 131 -17.91 -9.57 11.67
N ASP A 132 -18.28 -8.98 10.53
CA ASP A 132 -19.61 -8.98 9.94
C ASP A 132 -19.90 -10.26 9.13
N GLY A 133 -19.00 -11.25 9.14
CA GLY A 133 -19.11 -12.48 8.37
C GLY A 133 -18.68 -12.35 6.91
N GLY A 134 -18.18 -11.19 6.48
CA GLY A 134 -17.63 -10.99 5.15
C GLY A 134 -16.37 -11.84 4.93
N VAL A 135 -16.12 -12.26 3.69
CA VAL A 135 -14.96 -13.11 3.35
C VAL A 135 -14.25 -12.57 2.10
N ARG A 136 -12.93 -12.44 2.17
CA ARG A 136 -12.06 -12.24 1.00
C ARG A 136 -11.07 -13.39 0.87
N ASP A 137 -11.08 -14.04 -0.28
CA ASP A 137 -10.05 -14.97 -0.75
C ASP A 137 -9.81 -14.77 -2.25
N LYS A 138 -9.00 -15.62 -2.89
CA LYS A 138 -8.74 -15.54 -4.34
C LYS A 138 -10.00 -15.61 -5.22
N ASN A 139 -11.09 -16.21 -4.73
CA ASN A 139 -12.36 -16.41 -5.45
C ASN A 139 -13.43 -15.36 -5.12
N THR A 140 -13.39 -14.73 -3.94
CA THR A 140 -14.41 -13.75 -3.48
C THR A 140 -13.96 -12.30 -3.59
N GLY A 141 -13.05 -12.01 -4.52
CA GLY A 141 -12.59 -10.64 -4.82
C GLY A 141 -11.10 -10.40 -4.60
N GLY A 142 -10.34 -11.38 -4.10
CA GLY A 142 -8.90 -11.28 -3.92
C GLY A 142 -8.07 -11.53 -5.18
N GLY A 143 -8.55 -12.36 -6.11
CA GLY A 143 -7.85 -12.70 -7.35
C GLY A 143 -7.62 -11.47 -8.25
N ASN A 144 -6.38 -11.29 -8.70
CA ASN A 144 -5.79 -10.15 -9.39
C ASN A 144 -5.85 -8.81 -8.64
N LEU A 145 -6.41 -8.81 -7.43
CA LEU A 145 -6.64 -7.62 -6.61
C LEU A 145 -5.82 -7.63 -5.31
N GLY A 146 -4.90 -8.58 -5.14
CA GLY A 146 -3.89 -8.55 -4.09
C GLY A 146 -3.92 -9.71 -3.10
N LEU A 147 -4.84 -10.68 -3.22
CA LEU A 147 -4.79 -11.97 -2.53
C LEU A 147 -4.74 -13.14 -3.52
N ASP A 148 -3.96 -12.97 -4.59
CA ASP A 148 -3.59 -14.05 -5.48
C ASP A 148 -2.85 -15.16 -4.74
N GLU A 149 -2.94 -16.38 -5.25
CA GLU A 149 -2.10 -17.49 -4.78
C GLU A 149 -0.62 -17.12 -5.00
N LEU A 150 0.15 -17.19 -3.91
CA LEU A 150 1.59 -16.96 -3.96
C LEU A 150 2.33 -18.27 -4.17
N LYS A 151 3.42 -18.20 -4.94
CA LYS A 151 4.35 -19.31 -5.13
C LYS A 151 5.65 -19.01 -4.41
N PHE A 152 6.19 -20.00 -3.73
CA PHE A 152 7.50 -19.94 -3.09
C PHE A 152 8.28 -21.23 -3.38
N THR A 153 9.59 -21.18 -3.17
CA THR A 153 10.45 -22.36 -3.21
C THR A 153 10.96 -22.68 -1.81
N VAL A 154 10.73 -23.89 -1.32
CA VAL A 154 11.30 -24.36 -0.04
C VAL A 154 12.47 -25.29 -0.32
N ASN A 155 13.50 -25.21 0.51
CA ASN A 155 14.73 -26.01 0.37
C ASN A 155 15.19 -26.59 1.73
N PRO A 156 14.32 -27.31 2.47
CA PRO A 156 14.68 -27.90 3.75
C PRO A 156 15.81 -28.94 3.70
N LEU A 157 16.01 -29.62 2.57
CA LEU A 157 17.07 -30.62 2.41
C LEU A 157 18.34 -30.04 1.79
N GLY A 158 18.29 -28.79 1.33
CA GLY A 158 19.43 -28.10 0.72
C GLY A 158 19.80 -28.60 -0.67
N SER A 159 18.94 -29.37 -1.35
CA SER A 159 19.26 -29.94 -2.68
C SER A 159 19.10 -28.95 -3.82
N LEU A 160 18.36 -27.84 -3.62
CA LEU A 160 18.24 -26.77 -4.60
C LEU A 160 19.44 -25.82 -4.46
N VAL A 161 20.46 -26.00 -5.27
CA VAL A 161 21.66 -25.14 -5.27
C VAL A 161 21.34 -23.76 -5.87
N GLN A 162 21.80 -22.69 -5.23
CA GLN A 162 21.88 -21.36 -5.85
C GLN A 162 23.27 -21.17 -6.43
N VAL A 163 23.35 -21.01 -7.75
CA VAL A 163 24.61 -20.76 -8.43
C VAL A 163 24.91 -19.27 -8.43
N GLU A 164 26.17 -18.94 -8.14
CA GLU A 164 26.63 -17.58 -7.98
C GLU A 164 27.57 -17.18 -9.12
N ALA A 165 27.53 -15.91 -9.52
CA ALA A 165 28.43 -15.32 -10.48
C ALA A 165 28.86 -13.92 -10.00
N TRP A 166 30.07 -13.49 -10.36
CA TRP A 166 30.57 -12.16 -10.04
C TRP A 166 30.76 -11.35 -11.33
N VAL A 167 30.47 -10.06 -11.26
CA VAL A 167 30.66 -9.10 -12.36
C VAL A 167 31.53 -7.95 -11.88
N ALA A 168 32.54 -7.60 -12.66
CA ALA A 168 33.45 -6.49 -12.39
C ALA A 168 33.65 -5.62 -13.64
N VAL A 169 33.92 -4.33 -13.44
CA VAL A 169 34.18 -3.37 -14.54
C VAL A 169 35.42 -3.76 -15.37
N ASN A 170 36.36 -4.49 -14.76
CA ASN A 170 37.56 -5.06 -15.38
C ASN A 170 37.50 -6.59 -15.49
N GLY A 171 36.31 -7.18 -15.40
CA GLY A 171 36.10 -8.61 -15.57
C GLY A 171 36.29 -9.07 -17.02
N SER A 172 36.01 -10.34 -17.29
CA SER A 172 36.15 -10.92 -18.63
C SER A 172 35.05 -11.92 -18.93
N ASP A 173 34.31 -11.72 -20.01
CA ASP A 173 33.25 -12.64 -20.43
C ASP A 173 33.77 -13.94 -21.05
N SER A 174 35.05 -13.98 -21.46
CA SER A 174 35.68 -15.18 -22.02
C SER A 174 36.34 -16.06 -20.96
N THR A 175 36.75 -15.48 -19.83
CA THR A 175 37.44 -16.21 -18.74
C THR A 175 36.70 -16.18 -17.40
N GLY A 176 35.57 -15.48 -17.33
CA GLY A 176 34.71 -15.41 -16.16
C GLY A 176 34.12 -16.77 -15.81
N LEU A 177 33.99 -17.07 -14.51
CA LEU A 177 33.55 -18.38 -14.03
C LEU A 177 32.56 -18.28 -12.87
N LEU A 178 31.62 -19.23 -12.85
CA LEU A 178 30.65 -19.40 -11.78
C LEU A 178 31.34 -19.84 -10.49
N ASN A 179 30.77 -19.44 -9.36
CA ASN A 179 31.25 -19.78 -8.00
C ASN A 179 32.73 -19.38 -7.76
N ASP A 180 33.25 -18.38 -8.47
CA ASP A 180 34.63 -17.89 -8.34
C ASP A 180 34.72 -16.36 -8.41
N PRO A 181 34.82 -15.65 -7.26
CA PRO A 181 34.95 -14.20 -7.24
C PRO A 181 36.26 -13.67 -7.85
N THR A 182 37.28 -14.51 -8.02
CA THR A 182 38.59 -14.09 -8.57
C THR A 182 38.60 -14.03 -10.10
N ARG A 183 37.60 -14.64 -10.74
CA ARG A 183 37.42 -14.63 -12.20
C ARG A 183 36.02 -14.09 -12.53
N PRO A 184 35.75 -12.80 -12.29
CA PRO A 184 34.46 -12.21 -12.58
C PRO A 184 34.22 -12.07 -14.08
N TYR A 185 32.96 -12.17 -14.46
CA TYR A 185 32.45 -11.77 -15.77
C TYR A 185 32.57 -10.25 -15.95
N LEU A 186 32.58 -9.80 -17.21
CA LEU A 186 32.52 -8.37 -17.54
C LEU A 186 31.06 -7.89 -17.58
N THR A 187 30.14 -8.74 -18.06
CA THR A 187 28.74 -8.37 -18.27
C THR A 187 27.77 -9.21 -17.43
N ILE A 188 26.65 -8.58 -17.05
CA ILE A 188 25.54 -9.24 -16.34
C ILE A 188 24.94 -10.33 -17.22
N GLY A 189 24.69 -10.06 -18.50
CA GLY A 189 24.12 -11.05 -19.42
C GLY A 189 24.97 -12.31 -19.57
N LYS A 190 26.31 -12.20 -19.57
CA LYS A 190 27.19 -13.38 -19.63
C LYS A 190 27.20 -14.19 -18.34
N ALA A 191 27.12 -13.53 -17.19
CA ALA A 191 26.92 -14.20 -15.92
C ALA A 191 25.60 -15.01 -15.91
N LEU A 192 24.51 -14.41 -16.41
CA LEU A 192 23.20 -15.08 -16.52
C LEU A 192 23.20 -16.26 -17.50
N ASP A 193 23.82 -16.12 -18.68
CA ASP A 193 24.02 -17.21 -19.66
C ASP A 193 24.75 -18.40 -19.03
N SER A 194 25.80 -18.10 -18.25
CA SER A 194 26.58 -19.14 -17.56
C SER A 194 25.75 -19.84 -16.48
N ILE A 195 24.99 -19.09 -15.68
CA ILE A 195 24.04 -19.64 -14.69
C ILE A 195 23.02 -20.57 -15.38
N MET A 196 22.41 -20.13 -16.47
CA MET A 196 21.44 -20.91 -17.24
C MET A 196 22.05 -22.20 -17.78
N GLY A 197 23.25 -22.12 -18.36
CA GLY A 197 23.99 -23.27 -18.86
C GLY A 197 24.32 -24.29 -17.77
N TRP A 198 24.77 -23.82 -16.60
CA TRP A 198 25.04 -24.68 -15.45
C TRP A 198 23.78 -25.40 -14.97
N ARG A 199 22.65 -24.67 -14.83
CA ARG A 199 21.37 -25.26 -14.42
C ARG A 199 20.91 -26.34 -15.40
N ASN A 200 21.03 -26.09 -16.70
CA ASN A 200 20.67 -27.07 -17.74
C ASN A 200 21.52 -28.35 -17.66
N ILE A 201 22.85 -28.21 -17.52
CA ILE A 201 23.78 -29.36 -17.42
C ILE A 201 23.53 -30.19 -16.16
N ASN A 202 23.13 -29.55 -15.06
CA ASN A 202 22.87 -30.23 -13.78
C ASN A 202 21.41 -30.68 -13.60
N GLY A 203 20.58 -30.60 -14.65
CA GLY A 203 19.21 -31.12 -14.62
C GLY A 203 18.19 -30.22 -13.90
N PHE A 204 18.52 -28.97 -13.62
CA PHE A 204 17.62 -27.98 -13.00
C PHE A 204 16.80 -27.17 -14.03
N GLY A 205 16.92 -27.53 -15.31
CA GLY A 205 16.20 -26.91 -16.42
C GLY A 205 16.97 -25.77 -17.10
N ASN A 206 16.51 -25.39 -18.30
CA ASN A 206 17.07 -24.30 -19.09
C ASN A 206 16.46 -22.95 -18.69
N ASN A 207 16.76 -22.52 -17.46
CA ASN A 207 16.25 -21.29 -16.84
C ASN A 207 17.32 -20.72 -15.88
N VAL A 208 17.01 -19.60 -15.23
CA VAL A 208 17.94 -18.89 -14.31
C VAL A 208 17.42 -18.84 -12.86
N ASP A 209 16.47 -19.70 -12.50
CA ASP A 209 15.85 -19.72 -11.16
C ASP A 209 16.89 -19.72 -10.03
N GLY A 210 16.71 -18.81 -9.06
CA GLY A 210 17.51 -18.72 -7.85
C GLY A 210 18.96 -18.29 -8.06
N GLY A 211 19.36 -17.93 -9.29
CA GLY A 211 20.71 -17.46 -9.61
C GLY A 211 21.03 -16.12 -8.94
N ILE A 212 22.28 -15.98 -8.49
CA ILE A 212 22.76 -14.77 -7.82
C ILE A 212 23.92 -14.17 -8.61
N VAL A 213 23.81 -12.89 -8.95
CA VAL A 213 24.87 -12.11 -9.59
C VAL A 213 25.36 -11.05 -8.62
N TYR A 214 26.61 -11.19 -8.20
CA TYR A 214 27.30 -10.22 -7.35
C TYR A 214 28.02 -9.17 -8.20
N LEU A 215 27.81 -7.89 -7.88
CA LEU A 215 28.53 -6.79 -8.52
C LEU A 215 29.67 -6.30 -7.62
N PHE A 216 30.90 -6.26 -8.14
CA PHE A 216 32.01 -5.56 -7.47
C PHE A 216 31.75 -4.06 -7.39
N PRO A 217 32.29 -3.32 -6.40
CA PRO A 217 32.19 -1.87 -6.38
C PRO A 217 32.61 -1.25 -7.72
N GLY A 218 31.78 -0.34 -8.25
CA GLY A 218 32.00 0.30 -9.54
C GLY A 218 30.70 0.71 -10.25
N GLY A 219 30.88 1.37 -11.40
CA GLY A 219 29.80 1.69 -12.33
C GLY A 219 29.61 0.57 -13.36
N HIS A 220 28.45 -0.06 -13.32
CA HIS A 220 28.05 -1.18 -14.17
C HIS A 220 27.00 -0.78 -15.18
N ARG A 221 26.91 -1.57 -16.24
CA ARG A 221 25.88 -1.44 -17.27
C ARG A 221 24.95 -2.64 -17.23
N MET A 222 23.65 -2.39 -17.31
CA MET A 222 22.66 -3.44 -17.51
C MET A 222 22.73 -3.92 -18.96
N THR A 223 23.54 -4.95 -19.19
CA THR A 223 23.92 -5.49 -20.51
C THR A 223 23.42 -6.91 -20.69
N ASN A 224 22.92 -7.25 -21.87
CA ASN A 224 22.48 -8.60 -22.24
C ASN A 224 23.66 -9.50 -22.64
N GLY A 225 24.91 -9.02 -22.59
CA GLY A 225 26.08 -9.81 -22.97
C GLY A 225 26.11 -10.22 -24.45
N GLY A 226 25.33 -9.55 -25.31
CA GLY A 226 25.16 -9.91 -26.72
C GLY A 226 24.09 -10.98 -26.99
N PHE A 227 23.32 -11.38 -25.96
CA PHE A 227 22.26 -12.38 -26.11
C PHE A 227 20.89 -11.75 -26.37
N GLU A 228 20.16 -12.26 -27.36
CA GLU A 228 18.81 -11.78 -27.71
C GLU A 228 17.68 -12.67 -27.17
N TYR A 229 18.00 -13.81 -26.56
CA TYR A 229 17.02 -14.74 -26.00
C TYR A 229 16.58 -14.33 -24.57
N ASN A 230 15.56 -15.01 -24.03
CA ASN A 230 15.01 -14.75 -22.70
C ASN A 230 15.74 -15.54 -21.61
N PHE A 231 16.14 -14.86 -20.54
CA PHE A 231 16.60 -15.47 -19.29
C PHE A 231 15.37 -15.70 -18.41
N SER A 232 14.70 -16.84 -18.63
CA SER A 232 13.46 -17.16 -17.92
C SER A 232 13.74 -17.49 -16.45
N GLY A 233 13.18 -16.70 -15.54
CA GLY A 233 12.87 -17.14 -14.17
C GLY A 233 11.43 -17.66 -14.15
N VAL A 234 11.23 -18.84 -13.57
CA VAL A 234 9.95 -19.55 -13.53
C VAL A 234 9.39 -19.57 -12.12
N ASN A 235 10.21 -19.92 -11.13
CA ASN A 235 9.78 -20.13 -9.75
C ASN A 235 10.48 -19.23 -8.75
N GLU A 236 11.58 -18.59 -9.15
CA GLU A 236 12.45 -17.85 -8.26
C GLU A 236 13.03 -16.61 -8.93
N TRP A 237 13.27 -15.59 -8.12
CA TRP A 237 13.97 -14.38 -8.59
C TRP A 237 15.42 -14.69 -8.95
N ILE A 238 15.87 -14.10 -10.05
CA ILE A 238 17.29 -13.85 -10.29
C ILE A 238 17.65 -12.62 -9.44
N THR A 239 18.65 -12.73 -8.58
CA THR A 239 19.04 -11.62 -7.70
C THR A 239 20.35 -10.99 -8.16
N ILE A 240 20.36 -9.67 -8.39
CA ILE A 240 21.57 -8.88 -8.60
C ILE A 240 21.81 -8.04 -7.35
N LYS A 241 22.97 -8.21 -6.71
CA LYS A 241 23.31 -7.53 -5.44
C LYS A 241 24.81 -7.21 -5.32
N PRO A 242 25.25 -6.39 -4.35
CA PRO A 242 26.67 -6.11 -4.17
C PRO A 242 27.44 -7.35 -3.73
N SER A 243 28.66 -7.49 -4.25
CA SER A 243 29.68 -8.38 -3.69
C SER A 243 30.26 -7.81 -2.38
N ALA A 244 31.17 -8.56 -1.75
CA ALA A 244 31.87 -8.10 -0.55
C ALA A 244 32.54 -6.71 -0.74
N GLY A 245 32.27 -5.78 0.18
CA GLY A 245 32.74 -4.39 0.12
C GLY A 245 31.90 -3.46 -0.77
N GLY A 246 30.90 -4.00 -1.46
CA GLY A 246 29.89 -3.23 -2.16
C GLY A 246 28.85 -2.63 -1.22
N THR A 247 28.36 -1.45 -1.59
CA THR A 247 27.35 -0.65 -0.91
C THR A 247 26.46 0.00 -1.97
N ARG A 248 25.30 0.55 -1.57
CA ARG A 248 24.45 1.32 -2.51
C ARG A 248 25.22 2.47 -3.14
N GLU A 249 26.08 3.13 -2.38
CA GLU A 249 26.81 4.33 -2.78
C GLU A 249 27.87 4.03 -3.84
N ASN A 250 28.51 2.86 -3.78
CA ASN A 250 29.65 2.51 -4.65
C ASN A 250 29.35 1.41 -5.68
N THR A 251 28.20 0.76 -5.63
CA THR A 251 27.80 -0.30 -6.58
C THR A 251 26.59 0.18 -7.37
N ILE A 252 26.85 0.69 -8.57
CA ILE A 252 25.89 1.50 -9.32
C ILE A 252 25.62 0.86 -10.69
N ILE A 253 24.35 0.74 -11.07
CA ILE A 253 23.94 0.53 -12.46
C ILE A 253 23.41 1.85 -13.00
N ASN A 254 24.13 2.45 -13.96
CA ASN A 254 23.82 3.80 -14.45
C ASN A 254 23.62 3.89 -15.96
N GLN A 255 23.53 2.76 -16.65
CA GLN A 255 23.30 2.73 -18.10
C GLN A 255 22.69 1.40 -18.53
N SER A 256 21.62 1.45 -19.33
CA SER A 256 21.17 0.31 -20.12
C SER A 256 22.02 0.18 -21.38
N ALA A 257 22.51 -1.03 -21.64
CA ALA A 257 23.22 -1.39 -22.85
C ALA A 257 22.66 -2.72 -23.38
N GLY A 258 21.34 -2.71 -23.57
CA GLY A 258 20.52 -3.87 -23.90
C GLY A 258 20.16 -4.65 -22.65
N THR A 259 19.17 -4.19 -21.88
CA THR A 259 18.73 -4.90 -20.66
C THR A 259 18.42 -6.37 -20.96
N PRO A 260 18.99 -7.34 -20.21
CA PRO A 260 18.67 -8.75 -20.40
C PRO A 260 17.16 -8.98 -20.27
N LYS A 261 16.61 -9.86 -21.12
CA LYS A 261 15.18 -10.20 -21.10
C LYS A 261 14.90 -11.18 -19.96
N ILE A 262 14.68 -10.65 -18.76
CA ILE A 262 14.49 -11.42 -17.52
C ILE A 262 13.03 -11.34 -17.07
N ASN A 263 12.40 -12.48 -16.78
CA ASN A 263 11.01 -12.50 -16.31
C ASN A 263 10.86 -12.14 -14.83
N LEU A 264 11.78 -12.57 -13.96
CA LEU A 264 11.75 -12.36 -12.50
C LEU A 264 13.08 -11.77 -12.03
N LEU A 265 13.24 -10.45 -12.09
CA LEU A 265 14.46 -9.76 -11.66
C LEU A 265 14.32 -9.14 -10.27
N LYS A 266 15.15 -9.55 -9.32
CA LYS A 266 15.38 -8.85 -8.06
C LYS A 266 16.67 -8.02 -8.14
N ILE A 267 16.57 -6.75 -7.76
CA ILE A 267 17.67 -5.84 -7.53
C ILE A 267 17.73 -5.58 -6.02
N GLU A 268 18.86 -5.85 -5.38
CA GLU A 268 19.00 -5.72 -3.93
C GLU A 268 20.29 -4.97 -3.58
N GLY A 269 20.24 -3.98 -2.69
CA GLY A 269 21.45 -3.37 -2.13
C GLY A 269 22.26 -2.49 -3.09
N ILE A 270 21.75 -2.10 -4.26
CA ILE A 270 22.50 -1.34 -5.28
C ILE A 270 21.84 0.00 -5.64
N SER A 271 22.62 0.93 -6.20
CA SER A 271 22.06 2.14 -6.81
C SER A 271 21.66 1.91 -8.27
N LEU A 272 20.47 2.34 -8.66
CA LEU A 272 20.07 2.58 -10.04
C LEU A 272 20.10 4.10 -10.30
N LYS A 273 20.86 4.54 -11.31
CA LYS A 273 20.96 5.97 -11.65
C LYS A 273 20.56 6.25 -13.08
N SER A 274 19.75 7.28 -13.29
CA SER A 274 19.44 7.77 -14.62
C SER A 274 20.62 8.59 -15.15
N TYR A 275 20.87 8.53 -16.45
CA TYR A 275 21.94 9.28 -17.11
C TYR A 275 21.42 10.44 -17.99
N GLY A 276 20.13 10.77 -17.86
CA GLY A 276 19.50 11.91 -18.54
C GLY A 276 18.02 11.66 -18.83
N GLN A 277 17.40 12.56 -19.60
CA GLN A 277 16.04 12.41 -20.09
C GLN A 277 15.88 11.10 -20.89
N GLY A 278 15.06 10.17 -20.40
CA GLY A 278 14.87 8.84 -20.98
C GLY A 278 16.12 7.93 -20.86
N GLY A 279 17.06 8.29 -19.98
CA GLY A 279 18.31 7.57 -19.75
C GLY A 279 18.17 6.50 -18.68
N TYR A 280 17.56 5.38 -19.03
CA TYR A 280 17.23 4.31 -18.08
C TYR A 280 18.43 3.39 -17.75
N ALA A 281 18.56 2.99 -16.49
CA ALA A 281 19.40 1.87 -16.05
C ALA A 281 18.76 0.52 -16.40
N ILE A 282 17.44 0.39 -16.25
CA ILE A 282 16.67 -0.80 -16.61
C ILE A 282 15.60 -0.41 -17.62
N ASN A 283 15.71 -0.92 -18.85
CA ASN A 283 14.73 -0.67 -19.91
C ASN A 283 14.63 -1.89 -20.83
N PRO A 284 13.73 -2.85 -20.55
CA PRO A 284 13.51 -3.96 -21.46
C PRO A 284 13.07 -3.44 -22.83
N THR A 285 13.56 -4.08 -23.89
CA THR A 285 13.16 -3.77 -25.28
C THR A 285 11.65 -3.91 -25.46
N SER A 286 11.07 -3.19 -26.43
CA SER A 286 9.61 -3.20 -26.68
C SER A 286 9.00 -4.58 -26.96
N VAL A 287 9.80 -5.55 -27.41
CA VAL A 287 9.34 -6.94 -27.66
C VAL A 287 9.13 -7.72 -26.34
N PHE A 288 9.59 -7.18 -25.21
CA PHE A 288 9.51 -7.81 -23.89
C PHE A 288 8.79 -6.91 -22.87
N THR A 289 8.02 -5.92 -23.34
CA THR A 289 7.22 -5.06 -22.45
C THR A 289 6.24 -5.89 -21.63
N GLY A 290 6.13 -5.62 -20.34
CA GLY A 290 5.18 -6.29 -19.43
C GLY A 290 5.56 -7.71 -18.99
N ALA A 291 6.60 -8.32 -19.55
CA ALA A 291 7.04 -9.67 -19.17
C ALA A 291 8.07 -9.69 -18.02
N MET A 292 8.76 -8.58 -17.77
CA MET A 292 9.71 -8.42 -16.67
C MET A 292 8.98 -7.98 -15.39
N ASN A 293 8.85 -8.89 -14.44
CA ASN A 293 8.57 -8.54 -13.05
C ASN A 293 9.87 -8.04 -12.43
N LEU A 294 9.77 -6.95 -11.68
CA LEU A 294 10.92 -6.30 -11.06
C LEU A 294 10.65 -6.11 -9.57
N TRP A 295 11.51 -6.68 -8.74
CA TRP A 295 11.56 -6.40 -7.32
C TRP A 295 12.82 -5.59 -7.02
N ILE A 296 12.67 -4.38 -6.48
CA ILE A 296 13.79 -3.61 -5.96
C ILE A 296 13.68 -3.55 -4.44
N ASP A 297 14.76 -3.96 -3.78
CA ASP A 297 14.86 -4.09 -2.34
C ASP A 297 16.11 -3.38 -1.83
N ASP A 298 16.01 -2.65 -0.72
CA ASP A 298 17.12 -1.96 -0.07
C ASP A 298 18.07 -1.25 -1.06
N SER A 299 17.52 -0.42 -1.96
CA SER A 299 18.26 0.17 -3.08
C SER A 299 18.00 1.67 -3.19
N ASP A 300 18.91 2.38 -3.86
CA ASP A 300 18.75 3.79 -4.19
C ASP A 300 18.33 3.93 -5.66
N ILE A 301 17.28 4.68 -5.92
CA ILE A 301 16.72 4.94 -7.24
C ILE A 301 16.85 6.44 -7.48
N ILE A 302 17.86 6.84 -8.25
CA ILE A 302 18.24 8.23 -8.40
C ILE A 302 17.95 8.69 -9.82
N GLY A 303 17.11 9.71 -9.94
CA GLY A 303 16.77 10.28 -11.23
C GLY A 303 17.83 11.24 -11.77
N SER A 304 17.59 11.73 -12.97
CA SER A 304 18.43 12.74 -13.61
C SER A 304 17.98 14.18 -13.30
N GLY A 305 17.01 14.36 -12.38
CA GLY A 305 16.38 15.65 -12.08
C GLY A 305 14.86 15.53 -11.98
N TRP A 306 14.28 16.00 -10.88
CA TRP A 306 12.83 15.99 -10.67
C TRP A 306 12.03 16.79 -11.71
N GLN A 307 12.63 17.86 -12.26
CA GLN A 307 12.04 18.62 -13.38
C GLN A 307 12.35 18.05 -14.76
N THR A 308 13.10 16.96 -14.85
CA THR A 308 13.51 16.36 -16.13
C THR A 308 12.51 15.28 -16.54
N PRO A 309 11.85 15.40 -17.71
CA PRO A 309 10.97 14.36 -18.21
C PRO A 309 11.67 13.02 -18.36
N GLY A 310 11.01 11.93 -17.96
CA GLY A 310 11.60 10.59 -18.03
C GLY A 310 12.90 10.45 -17.23
N SER A 311 12.99 11.12 -16.09
CA SER A 311 14.16 11.11 -15.19
C SER A 311 14.34 9.82 -14.42
N SER A 312 13.31 8.96 -14.31
CA SER A 312 13.42 7.68 -13.62
C SER A 312 14.47 6.77 -14.28
N PRO A 313 15.33 6.06 -13.51
CA PRO A 313 16.25 5.07 -14.07
C PRO A 313 15.54 3.79 -14.54
N ILE A 314 14.24 3.66 -14.34
CA ILE A 314 13.44 2.49 -14.70
C ILE A 314 12.46 2.89 -15.80
N GLY A 315 12.54 2.19 -16.94
CA GLY A 315 11.65 2.43 -18.07
C GLY A 315 10.18 2.12 -17.76
N LEU A 316 9.28 2.84 -18.42
CA LEU A 316 7.82 2.71 -18.27
C LEU A 316 7.31 1.27 -18.53
N ASN A 317 8.04 0.51 -19.35
CA ASN A 317 7.62 -0.78 -19.92
C ASN A 317 7.96 -2.02 -19.07
N VAL A 318 8.48 -1.81 -17.87
CA VAL A 318 8.69 -2.90 -16.91
C VAL A 318 7.33 -3.33 -16.35
N GLY A 319 7.13 -4.65 -16.24
CA GLY A 319 5.88 -5.28 -15.80
C GLY A 319 5.60 -5.06 -14.31
N PRO A 320 5.02 -6.04 -13.59
CA PRO A 320 4.72 -5.88 -12.18
C PRO A 320 5.97 -5.46 -11.37
N LYS A 321 5.84 -4.38 -10.61
CA LYS A 321 6.92 -3.81 -9.79
C LYS A 321 6.64 -3.95 -8.31
N TYR A 322 7.67 -4.31 -7.54
CA TYR A 322 7.65 -4.40 -6.10
C TYR A 322 8.80 -3.54 -5.57
N TYR A 323 8.51 -2.60 -4.68
CA TYR A 323 9.51 -1.74 -4.07
C TYR A 323 9.49 -1.93 -2.56
N THR A 324 10.60 -2.38 -1.99
CA THR A 324 10.75 -2.58 -0.55
C THR A 324 12.00 -1.90 -0.02
N ASN A 325 11.91 -1.26 1.14
CA ASN A 325 13.07 -0.70 1.87
C ASN A 325 13.94 0.25 1.04
N SER A 326 13.37 0.94 0.05
CA SER A 326 14.13 1.63 -0.99
C SER A 326 13.97 3.14 -0.93
N TYR A 327 14.97 3.85 -1.43
CA TYR A 327 15.02 5.31 -1.46
C TYR A 327 14.98 5.84 -2.89
N PHE A 328 14.07 6.78 -3.16
CA PHE A 328 13.91 7.45 -4.43
C PHE A 328 14.28 8.92 -4.29
N TYR A 329 15.11 9.43 -5.20
CA TYR A 329 15.57 10.81 -5.13
C TYR A 329 15.64 11.46 -6.51
N ASP A 330 15.13 12.69 -6.62
CA ASP A 330 15.33 13.58 -7.77
C ASP A 330 14.71 13.04 -9.07
N ILE A 331 13.44 12.63 -8.99
CA ILE A 331 12.69 11.99 -10.08
C ILE A 331 11.34 12.72 -10.29
N GLN A 332 10.96 12.91 -11.54
CA GLN A 332 9.67 13.51 -11.90
C GLN A 332 8.51 12.61 -11.46
N TYR A 333 8.48 11.35 -11.93
CA TYR A 333 7.51 10.33 -11.54
C TYR A 333 8.26 9.15 -10.90
N PRO A 334 8.42 9.12 -9.56
CA PRO A 334 9.23 8.11 -8.88
C PRO A 334 8.60 6.72 -8.93
N ILE A 335 7.33 6.60 -8.53
CA ILE A 335 6.62 5.33 -8.38
C ILE A 335 5.32 5.37 -9.18
N TYR A 336 5.39 4.92 -10.44
CA TYR A 336 4.26 4.92 -11.37
C TYR A 336 4.20 3.62 -12.18
N GLY A 337 3.07 3.36 -12.84
CA GLY A 337 2.86 2.21 -13.71
C GLY A 337 2.41 0.96 -12.95
N SER A 338 2.76 -0.24 -13.43
CA SER A 338 2.28 -1.52 -12.87
C SER A 338 2.91 -1.91 -11.51
N VAL A 339 2.97 -0.99 -10.54
CA VAL A 339 3.45 -1.28 -9.18
C VAL A 339 2.38 -2.03 -8.41
N ARG A 340 2.75 -3.15 -7.80
CA ARG A 340 1.85 -4.00 -7.00
C ARG A 340 1.97 -3.75 -5.49
N LEU A 341 3.19 -3.42 -5.04
CA LEU A 341 3.51 -3.16 -3.64
C LEU A 341 4.61 -2.10 -3.56
N SER A 342 4.42 -1.14 -2.66
CA SER A 342 5.46 -0.25 -2.18
C SER A 342 5.47 -0.22 -0.66
N ARG A 343 6.53 -0.76 -0.04
CA ARG A 343 6.67 -0.87 1.42
C ARG A 343 7.98 -0.25 1.89
N ASN A 344 7.95 0.49 3.01
CA ASN A 344 9.14 1.07 3.63
C ASN A 344 9.95 1.90 2.62
N VAL A 345 9.26 2.71 1.80
CA VAL A 345 9.93 3.55 0.81
C VAL A 345 10.01 4.99 1.26
N ARG A 346 11.12 5.64 0.90
CA ARG A 346 11.30 7.09 1.06
C ARG A 346 11.44 7.72 -0.31
N VAL A 347 10.74 8.81 -0.57
CA VAL A 347 10.77 9.51 -1.87
C VAL A 347 11.01 10.99 -1.64
N GLU A 348 12.02 11.56 -2.28
CA GLU A 348 12.36 12.98 -2.09
C GLU A 348 12.66 13.68 -3.40
N HIS A 349 12.35 14.99 -3.44
CA HIS A 349 12.61 15.87 -4.58
C HIS A 349 11.86 15.37 -5.82
N ILE A 350 10.56 15.69 -5.86
CA ILE A 350 9.57 15.06 -6.74
C ILE A 350 8.93 16.13 -7.62
N GLY A 351 8.88 15.91 -8.93
CA GLY A 351 8.39 16.90 -9.90
C GLY A 351 7.04 16.63 -10.55
N GLY A 352 6.44 15.48 -10.23
CA GLY A 352 5.17 14.98 -10.71
C GLY A 352 4.48 14.20 -9.58
N ASP A 353 3.69 13.20 -9.90
CA ASP A 353 3.11 12.33 -8.88
C ASP A 353 4.17 11.47 -8.21
N ALA A 354 4.18 11.46 -6.88
CA ALA A 354 5.04 10.56 -6.12
C ALA A 354 4.60 9.10 -6.32
N PHE A 355 3.29 8.85 -6.21
CA PHE A 355 2.65 7.56 -6.43
C PHE A 355 1.49 7.71 -7.42
N SER A 356 1.62 7.12 -8.61
CA SER A 356 0.56 7.14 -9.62
C SER A 356 0.05 5.74 -9.90
N ALA A 357 -1.24 5.55 -9.65
CA ALA A 357 -1.95 4.29 -9.79
C ALA A 357 -1.38 3.11 -8.97
N VAL A 358 -0.85 3.39 -7.77
CA VAL A 358 -0.26 2.37 -6.89
C VAL A 358 -1.28 1.90 -5.86
N PRO A 359 -1.72 0.63 -5.94
CA PRO A 359 -2.86 0.20 -5.15
C PRO A 359 -2.48 -0.33 -3.76
N PHE A 360 -1.19 -0.52 -3.46
CA PHE A 360 -0.74 -0.93 -2.12
C PHE A 360 0.52 -0.16 -1.69
N ILE A 361 0.35 0.70 -0.70
CA ILE A 361 1.42 1.53 -0.11
C ILE A 361 1.41 1.31 1.40
N ILE A 362 2.58 1.01 1.97
CA ILE A 362 2.75 0.74 3.40
C ILE A 362 4.01 1.42 3.92
N ASN A 363 3.94 2.09 5.08
CA ASN A 363 5.12 2.67 5.75
C ASN A 363 5.95 3.54 4.78
N ALA A 364 5.29 4.42 4.02
CA ALA A 364 5.95 5.22 3.00
C ALA A 364 6.04 6.69 3.43
N ASN A 365 7.18 7.32 3.17
CA ASN A 365 7.42 8.73 3.45
C ASN A 365 7.81 9.45 2.17
N ILE A 366 7.14 10.57 1.88
CA ILE A 366 7.53 11.45 0.80
C ILE A 366 7.77 12.87 1.30
N SER A 367 8.71 13.57 0.67
CA SER A 367 8.92 15.00 0.90
C SER A 367 9.43 15.75 -0.31
N GLY A 368 9.24 17.07 -0.31
CA GLY A 368 9.74 17.96 -1.36
C GLY A 368 9.07 17.70 -2.70
N LEU A 369 7.74 17.51 -2.68
CA LEU A 369 6.94 17.46 -3.89
C LEU A 369 6.68 18.89 -4.34
N ASP A 370 7.25 19.25 -5.47
CA ASP A 370 7.15 20.56 -6.08
C ASP A 370 7.13 20.33 -7.59
N PRO A 371 6.07 20.65 -8.36
CA PRO A 371 6.13 20.58 -9.82
C PRO A 371 7.04 21.64 -10.42
N GLY A 372 7.41 22.68 -9.65
CA GLY A 372 8.27 23.77 -10.10
C GLY A 372 7.67 24.48 -11.30
N SER A 373 8.42 24.52 -12.40
CA SER A 373 7.97 25.10 -13.67
C SER A 373 7.55 24.06 -14.71
N THR A 374 7.43 22.78 -14.34
CA THR A 374 7.09 21.71 -15.31
C THR A 374 5.68 21.87 -15.86
N GLY A 375 4.78 22.52 -15.11
CA GLY A 375 3.37 22.61 -15.46
C GLY A 375 2.57 21.36 -15.08
N GLU A 376 3.24 20.33 -14.57
CA GLU A 376 2.63 19.03 -14.29
C GLU A 376 1.70 19.09 -13.08
N HIS A 377 0.72 18.19 -13.08
CA HIS A 377 0.01 17.81 -11.87
C HIS A 377 0.98 17.04 -10.96
N SER A 378 0.98 17.31 -9.67
CA SER A 378 1.87 16.58 -8.74
C SER A 378 1.12 16.21 -7.48
N ASP A 379 0.75 14.95 -7.38
CA ASP A 379 0.07 14.40 -6.21
C ASP A 379 1.01 13.58 -5.35
N ALA A 380 0.85 13.64 -4.03
CA ALA A 380 1.45 12.65 -3.15
C ALA A 380 0.96 11.24 -3.50
N TRP A 381 -0.31 11.12 -3.88
CA TRP A 381 -0.88 9.91 -4.45
C TRP A 381 -2.01 10.25 -5.43
N GLN A 382 -2.01 9.60 -6.59
CA GLN A 382 -3.01 9.78 -7.64
C GLN A 382 -3.64 8.43 -8.06
N SER A 383 -4.97 8.39 -8.14
CA SER A 383 -5.73 7.30 -8.78
C SER A 383 -5.47 7.25 -10.30
N PRO A 384 -5.69 6.12 -10.99
CA PRO A 384 -5.58 6.06 -12.44
C PRO A 384 -6.54 7.05 -13.13
N SER A 385 -6.23 7.40 -14.38
CA SER A 385 -6.98 8.40 -15.15
C SER A 385 -8.41 7.96 -15.49
N TYR A 386 -9.25 8.93 -15.88
CA TYR A 386 -10.70 8.83 -16.16
C TYR A 386 -11.21 7.61 -16.95
N ASN A 387 -10.34 6.95 -17.72
CA ASN A 387 -10.71 5.85 -18.61
C ASN A 387 -10.59 4.47 -17.97
N ASP A 388 -10.28 4.38 -16.67
CA ASP A 388 -10.27 3.09 -15.98
C ASP A 388 -11.70 2.57 -15.81
N LEU A 389 -12.04 1.55 -16.58
CA LEU A 389 -13.38 0.95 -16.60
C LEU A 389 -13.69 0.15 -15.33
N GLU A 390 -12.68 -0.12 -14.50
CA GLU A 390 -12.83 -0.96 -13.30
C GLU A 390 -12.90 -0.16 -11.99
N GLY A 391 -12.50 1.11 -12.01
CA GLY A 391 -12.42 1.96 -10.81
C GLY A 391 -11.39 1.46 -9.79
N MET A 392 -11.35 2.10 -8.62
CA MET A 392 -10.44 1.67 -7.56
C MET A 392 -11.02 0.46 -6.83
N GLN A 393 -10.39 -0.71 -6.97
CA GLN A 393 -10.78 -1.96 -6.33
C GLN A 393 -9.69 -2.49 -5.39
N ASN A 394 -10.01 -2.61 -4.09
CA ASN A 394 -9.11 -3.18 -3.09
C ASN A 394 -7.79 -2.41 -2.89
N TRP A 395 -7.84 -1.07 -2.80
CA TRP A 395 -6.65 -0.24 -2.60
C TRP A 395 -6.38 -0.05 -1.11
N ILE A 396 -5.10 -0.08 -0.71
CA ILE A 396 -4.67 0.16 0.66
C ILE A 396 -3.52 1.18 0.65
N VAL A 397 -3.71 2.30 1.32
CA VAL A 397 -2.66 3.27 1.69
C VAL A 397 -2.59 3.29 3.22
N TYR A 398 -1.50 2.73 3.78
CA TYR A 398 -1.36 2.50 5.21
C TYR A 398 -0.03 3.05 5.74
N ASN A 399 -0.06 3.80 6.86
CA ASN A 399 1.12 4.46 7.43
C ASN A 399 1.88 5.29 6.39
N PHE A 400 1.18 6.22 5.76
CA PHE A 400 1.72 7.06 4.69
C PHE A 400 1.90 8.50 5.16
N GLN A 401 3.11 9.04 4.94
CA GLN A 401 3.45 10.40 5.34
C GLN A 401 3.88 11.18 4.11
N ALA A 402 3.22 12.31 3.85
CA ALA A 402 3.53 13.22 2.76
C ALA A 402 3.75 14.61 3.34
N ARG A 403 5.00 15.09 3.26
CA ARG A 403 5.43 16.35 3.88
C ARG A 403 5.94 17.32 2.83
N ASP A 404 5.95 18.61 3.17
CA ASP A 404 6.50 19.64 2.28
C ASP A 404 5.92 19.56 0.85
N LEU A 405 4.59 19.42 0.77
CA LEU A 405 3.88 19.34 -0.52
C LEU A 405 3.53 20.74 -1.01
N HIS A 406 3.98 21.08 -2.22
CA HIS A 406 3.73 22.38 -2.85
C HIS A 406 2.60 22.35 -3.90
N TYR A 407 1.85 21.23 -4.02
CA TYR A 407 0.75 21.08 -4.97
C TYR A 407 -0.49 20.39 -4.37
N GLN A 408 -0.55 19.05 -4.32
CA GLN A 408 -1.70 18.29 -3.82
C GLN A 408 -1.25 17.02 -3.07
N GLY A 409 -2.01 16.61 -2.07
CA GLY A 409 -1.79 15.37 -1.34
C GLY A 409 -2.41 14.17 -2.04
N ILE A 410 -3.68 13.89 -1.76
CA ILE A 410 -4.41 12.77 -2.39
C ILE A 410 -5.26 13.30 -3.53
N PHE A 411 -5.22 12.62 -4.67
CA PHE A 411 -6.13 12.87 -5.78
C PHE A 411 -6.73 11.57 -6.28
N GLY A 412 -8.04 11.44 -6.13
CA GLY A 412 -8.81 10.31 -6.63
C GLY A 412 -9.99 10.80 -7.46
N ARG A 413 -10.07 10.36 -8.71
CA ARG A 413 -11.24 10.59 -9.56
C ARG A 413 -11.68 9.26 -10.13
N VAL A 414 -12.89 8.82 -9.77
CA VAL A 414 -13.42 7.53 -10.22
C VAL A 414 -14.69 7.75 -11.04
N SER A 415 -14.71 7.24 -12.26
CA SER A 415 -15.86 7.33 -13.18
C SER A 415 -16.84 6.17 -13.02
N VAL A 416 -16.44 5.14 -12.27
CA VAL A 416 -17.22 3.94 -11.94
C VAL A 416 -17.12 3.64 -10.45
N LEU A 417 -18.07 2.84 -9.95
CA LEU A 417 -18.15 2.47 -8.53
C LEU A 417 -16.85 1.80 -8.05
N SER A 418 -16.14 2.50 -7.18
CA SER A 418 -14.92 2.02 -6.54
C SER A 418 -15.25 1.29 -5.26
N LYS A 419 -14.66 0.10 -5.04
CA LYS A 419 -15.01 -0.74 -3.89
C LYS A 419 -13.81 -1.13 -3.05
N ASN A 420 -14.05 -1.25 -1.75
CA ASN A 420 -13.12 -1.86 -0.80
C ASN A 420 -11.80 -1.08 -0.75
N ASN A 421 -11.82 0.21 -0.43
CA ASN A 421 -10.59 1.02 -0.41
C ASN A 421 -10.30 1.55 1.00
N ALA A 422 -9.05 1.48 1.45
CA ALA A 422 -8.64 1.86 2.80
C ALA A 422 -7.48 2.85 2.79
N PHE A 423 -7.67 3.97 3.48
CA PHE A 423 -6.68 5.01 3.74
C PHE A 423 -6.56 5.11 5.26
N VAL A 424 -5.51 4.53 5.84
CA VAL A 424 -5.35 4.34 7.29
C VAL A 424 -4.01 4.90 7.77
N ASN A 425 -4.02 5.73 8.83
CA ASN A 425 -2.82 6.38 9.38
C ASN A 425 -2.05 7.23 8.33
N LEU A 426 -2.72 8.24 7.76
CA LEU A 426 -2.11 9.12 6.77
C LEU A 426 -1.79 10.48 7.38
N PHE A 427 -0.59 10.98 7.18
CA PHE A 427 -0.22 12.35 7.52
C PHE A 427 0.11 13.14 6.26
N ILE A 428 -0.60 14.22 5.99
CA ILE A 428 -0.44 15.04 4.79
C ILE A 428 -0.23 16.49 5.22
N GLU A 429 0.94 17.04 4.91
CA GLU A 429 1.31 18.43 5.13
C GLU A 429 1.51 19.14 3.78
N MET A 430 0.68 20.16 3.57
CA MET A 430 0.81 21.12 2.49
C MET A 430 1.65 22.32 2.95
N ARG A 431 2.56 22.83 2.11
CA ARG A 431 3.41 23.99 2.42
C ARG A 431 3.45 25.00 1.28
N GLY A 432 3.58 26.28 1.65
CA GLY A 432 3.80 27.37 0.70
C GLY A 432 5.27 27.49 0.25
N PRO A 433 5.54 28.12 -0.91
CA PRO A 433 4.56 28.62 -1.87
C PRO A 433 3.93 27.46 -2.65
N PHE A 434 2.64 27.59 -2.93
CA PHE A 434 1.92 26.62 -3.77
C PHE A 434 2.23 26.89 -5.23
N ARG A 435 2.41 25.82 -6.01
CA ARG A 435 2.62 25.92 -7.46
C ARG A 435 1.28 25.84 -8.17
N GLY A 436 0.62 26.99 -8.30
CA GLY A 436 -0.52 27.11 -9.21
C GLY A 436 -0.03 27.16 -10.65
N THR A 437 0.10 26.01 -11.30
CA THR A 437 0.27 25.94 -12.77
C THR A 437 -1.08 25.98 -13.47
N HIS A 438 -2.16 25.57 -12.78
CA HIS A 438 -3.53 25.80 -13.19
C HIS A 438 -3.99 27.20 -12.76
N ALA A 439 -4.60 27.94 -13.70
CA ALA A 439 -5.11 29.31 -13.48
C ALA A 439 -6.15 29.41 -12.37
N ASP A 440 -6.61 28.28 -11.82
CA ASP A 440 -7.53 28.17 -10.71
C ASP A 440 -6.80 27.58 -9.49
N LEU A 441 -6.32 28.47 -8.61
CA LEU A 441 -5.83 28.12 -7.26
C LEU A 441 -6.87 27.40 -6.39
N THR A 442 -8.09 27.18 -6.89
CA THR A 442 -9.15 26.42 -6.23
C THR A 442 -8.89 24.91 -6.25
N ASP A 443 -8.00 24.43 -7.12
CA ASP A 443 -7.73 22.99 -7.30
C ASP A 443 -6.51 22.50 -6.50
N SER A 444 -5.79 23.38 -5.81
CA SER A 444 -4.71 22.99 -4.89
C SER A 444 -5.31 22.56 -3.55
N MET A 445 -5.38 21.24 -3.33
CA MET A 445 -6.09 20.67 -2.19
C MET A 445 -5.23 19.69 -1.40
N GLY A 446 -5.52 19.53 -0.10
CA GLY A 446 -4.86 18.49 0.70
C GLY A 446 -5.25 17.08 0.24
N ALA A 447 -6.55 16.85 0.02
CA ALA A 447 -7.07 15.62 -0.55
C ALA A 447 -8.35 15.90 -1.36
N SER A 448 -8.43 15.40 -2.59
CA SER A 448 -9.61 15.47 -3.46
C SER A 448 -10.03 14.08 -3.87
N LEU A 449 -11.27 13.70 -3.56
CA LEU A 449 -11.89 12.48 -4.07
C LEU A 449 -13.19 12.81 -4.79
N SER A 450 -13.43 12.25 -5.96
CA SER A 450 -14.71 12.35 -6.68
C SER A 450 -15.16 10.99 -7.19
N GLY A 451 -16.48 10.84 -7.35
CA GLY A 451 -17.13 9.61 -7.83
C GLY A 451 -17.81 8.77 -6.75
N GLU A 452 -18.21 7.55 -7.12
CA GLU A 452 -18.95 6.64 -6.22
C GLU A 452 -18.01 5.63 -5.56
N PHE A 453 -18.18 5.46 -4.25
CA PHE A 453 -17.42 4.55 -3.41
C PHE A 453 -18.36 3.62 -2.62
N ASP A 454 -17.94 2.38 -2.43
CA ASP A 454 -18.61 1.39 -1.58
C ASP A 454 -17.55 0.69 -0.73
N HIS A 455 -17.77 0.61 0.58
CA HIS A 455 -16.77 0.12 1.53
C HIS A 455 -15.45 0.92 1.45
N PHE A 456 -15.54 2.21 1.74
CA PHE A 456 -14.42 3.14 1.77
C PHE A 456 -14.07 3.55 3.20
N LEU A 457 -12.82 3.32 3.61
CA LEU A 457 -12.33 3.57 4.97
C LEU A 457 -11.30 4.70 4.93
N VAL A 458 -11.52 5.76 5.71
CA VAL A 458 -10.55 6.83 5.97
C VAL A 458 -10.37 6.94 7.47
N TRP A 459 -9.29 6.36 7.99
CA TRP A 459 -9.06 6.24 9.42
C TRP A 459 -7.76 6.94 9.82
N HIS A 460 -7.79 7.62 10.96
CA HIS A 460 -6.58 8.18 11.58
C HIS A 460 -5.76 9.06 10.63
N THR A 461 -6.44 9.86 9.82
CA THR A 461 -5.79 10.73 8.83
C THR A 461 -5.70 12.16 9.34
N THR A 462 -4.53 12.78 9.21
CA THR A 462 -4.30 14.21 9.50
C THR A 462 -3.94 14.92 8.21
N VAL A 463 -4.72 15.94 7.85
CA VAL A 463 -4.47 16.80 6.68
C VAL A 463 -4.32 18.24 7.15
N ILE A 464 -3.13 18.79 6.97
CA ILE A 464 -2.78 20.14 7.40
C ILE A 464 -2.19 20.97 6.26
N GLY A 465 -2.31 22.28 6.39
CA GLY A 465 -1.73 23.26 5.49
C GLY A 465 -1.82 24.66 6.08
N PRO A 466 -1.17 25.64 5.44
CA PRO A 466 -1.16 27.01 5.94
C PRO A 466 -2.57 27.61 5.88
N ALA A 467 -2.91 28.46 6.86
CA ALA A 467 -4.26 28.97 7.06
C ALA A 467 -4.88 29.72 5.85
N ASN A 468 -4.04 30.20 4.93
CA ASN A 468 -4.45 30.89 3.71
C ASN A 468 -4.64 29.96 2.51
N ILE A 469 -4.33 28.66 2.65
CA ILE A 469 -4.68 27.64 1.68
C ILE A 469 -5.71 26.73 2.32
N PRO A 470 -6.86 26.49 1.67
CA PRO A 470 -7.74 25.44 2.11
C PRO A 470 -6.95 24.12 1.99
N SER A 471 -6.58 23.53 3.12
CA SER A 471 -6.04 22.17 3.20
C SER A 471 -7.23 21.28 3.51
N PHE A 472 -8.08 21.12 2.51
CA PHE A 472 -9.35 20.45 2.69
C PHE A 472 -9.24 19.00 2.23
N PHE A 473 -9.89 18.13 2.98
CA PHE A 473 -10.38 16.88 2.42
C PHE A 473 -11.69 17.21 1.74
N ALA A 474 -11.73 17.07 0.42
CA ALA A 474 -12.90 17.46 -0.33
C ALA A 474 -13.38 16.43 -1.31
N MET A 475 -14.68 16.51 -1.47
CA MET A 475 -15.48 15.54 -2.15
C MET A 475 -16.15 16.30 -3.28
N HIS A 476 -15.54 16.20 -4.46
CA HIS A 476 -15.87 17.04 -5.61
C HIS A 476 -17.00 16.41 -6.43
N ASP A 477 -17.92 17.26 -6.89
CA ASP A 477 -18.77 17.00 -8.05
C ASP A 477 -18.10 17.70 -9.23
N GLU A 478 -17.45 16.95 -10.11
CA GLU A 478 -17.09 17.51 -11.41
C GLU A 478 -18.27 17.30 -12.34
N SER A 479 -18.62 18.34 -13.11
CA SER A 479 -19.79 18.40 -14.00
C SER A 479 -19.91 17.25 -15.02
N THR A 480 -18.89 16.40 -15.14
CA THR A 480 -18.84 15.23 -16.03
C THR A 480 -18.76 13.87 -15.31
N THR A 481 -18.37 13.81 -14.03
CA THR A 481 -18.17 12.52 -13.30
C THR A 481 -19.16 12.30 -12.14
N GLY A 482 -19.94 13.31 -11.79
CA GLY A 482 -21.05 13.18 -10.85
C GLY A 482 -20.64 13.29 -9.38
N ARG A 483 -21.67 13.52 -8.56
CA ARG A 483 -21.59 13.72 -7.10
C ARG A 483 -20.81 12.61 -6.41
N PHE A 484 -19.94 12.98 -5.47
CA PHE A 484 -19.37 12.00 -4.55
C PHE A 484 -20.48 11.24 -3.82
N ARG A 485 -20.37 9.92 -3.75
CA ARG A 485 -21.26 9.03 -2.99
C ARG A 485 -20.45 7.96 -2.28
N ALA A 486 -20.83 7.60 -1.05
CA ALA A 486 -20.18 6.54 -0.29
C ALA A 486 -21.19 5.62 0.41
N SER A 487 -21.21 4.33 0.12
CA SER A 487 -21.98 3.35 0.91
C SER A 487 -21.07 2.49 1.76
N ASN A 488 -21.58 1.94 2.87
CA ASN A 488 -20.86 0.99 3.73
C ASN A 488 -19.48 1.50 4.18
N SER A 489 -19.34 2.82 4.34
CA SER A 489 -18.05 3.51 4.46
C SER A 489 -17.85 4.02 5.88
N SER A 490 -16.61 4.33 6.26
CA SER A 490 -16.33 4.90 7.58
C SER A 490 -15.17 5.88 7.60
N PHE A 491 -15.35 6.94 8.37
CA PHE A 491 -14.40 8.01 8.60
C PHE A 491 -14.21 8.15 10.12
N ILE A 492 -13.11 7.62 10.64
CA ILE A 492 -12.89 7.45 12.07
C ILE A 492 -11.56 8.09 12.49
N GLY A 493 -11.59 8.92 13.53
CA GLY A 493 -10.37 9.40 14.16
C GLY A 493 -9.55 10.34 13.27
N ASN A 494 -10.16 11.07 12.35
CA ASN A 494 -9.43 11.94 11.42
C ASN A 494 -9.34 13.39 11.94
N ALA A 495 -8.24 14.08 11.62
CA ALA A 495 -8.05 15.50 11.88
C ALA A 495 -7.92 16.26 10.55
N PHE A 496 -8.96 17.00 10.18
CA PHE A 496 -9.00 17.78 8.95
C PHE A 496 -8.92 19.27 9.23
N GLN A 497 -8.10 20.01 8.47
CA GLN A 497 -8.10 21.47 8.57
C GLN A 497 -9.47 22.00 8.13
N GLU A 498 -10.00 21.41 7.06
CA GLU A 498 -11.35 21.65 6.59
C GLU A 498 -11.89 20.40 5.89
N PHE A 499 -13.20 20.16 5.98
CA PHE A 499 -13.89 19.09 5.27
C PHE A 499 -15.03 19.69 4.46
N ARG A 500 -14.97 19.59 3.13
CA ARG A 500 -15.97 20.21 2.23
C ARG A 500 -16.61 19.20 1.29
N SER A 501 -17.87 19.45 0.99
CA SER A 501 -18.47 19.07 -0.30
C SER A 501 -18.63 20.30 -1.16
N ASN A 502 -18.37 20.18 -2.46
CA ASN A 502 -18.55 21.33 -3.34
C ASN A 502 -20.04 21.70 -3.54
N GLN A 503 -20.29 23.00 -3.33
CA GLN A 503 -21.39 23.85 -3.79
C GLN A 503 -22.83 23.30 -3.84
N GLY A 504 -23.65 23.75 -2.89
CA GLY A 504 -25.09 24.01 -3.10
C GLY A 504 -26.02 22.81 -3.25
N ASP A 505 -25.47 21.63 -3.52
CA ASP A 505 -26.23 20.40 -3.63
C ASP A 505 -26.25 19.67 -2.29
N SER A 506 -27.47 19.30 -1.86
CA SER A 506 -27.66 18.40 -0.73
C SER A 506 -26.78 17.17 -0.94
N TRP A 507 -25.90 16.88 0.02
CA TRP A 507 -25.40 15.52 0.19
C TRP A 507 -26.62 14.61 0.12
N THR A 508 -26.72 13.80 -0.92
CA THR A 508 -27.47 12.57 -0.81
C THR A 508 -26.59 11.67 0.05
N GLU A 509 -26.74 11.81 1.38
CA GLU A 509 -26.24 10.81 2.32
C GLU A 509 -26.67 9.44 1.79
N THR A 510 -25.69 8.69 1.36
CA THR A 510 -25.84 7.31 0.93
C THR A 510 -25.94 6.43 2.16
N ALA A 511 -26.63 5.30 2.02
CA ALA A 511 -26.90 4.41 3.14
C ALA A 511 -25.61 3.95 3.83
N ASP A 512 -25.60 4.03 5.16
CA ASP A 512 -24.63 3.38 6.05
C ASP A 512 -23.18 3.91 6.02
N VAL A 513 -23.02 5.24 6.09
CA VAL A 513 -21.71 5.90 6.34
C VAL A 513 -21.54 6.23 7.81
N LEU A 514 -20.45 5.77 8.41
CA LEU A 514 -20.09 6.07 9.79
C LEU A 514 -19.09 7.22 9.87
N PHE A 515 -19.43 8.29 10.58
CA PHE A 515 -18.51 9.35 10.97
C PHE A 515 -18.38 9.36 12.50
N ASN A 516 -17.17 9.12 13.02
CA ASN A 516 -16.96 9.04 14.46
C ASN A 516 -15.59 9.59 14.88
N SER A 517 -15.56 10.35 15.97
CA SER A 517 -14.32 10.80 16.63
C SER A 517 -13.40 11.62 15.72
N ASN A 518 -13.96 12.40 14.80
CA ASN A 518 -13.20 13.27 13.89
C ASN A 518 -12.98 14.67 14.49
N HIS A 519 -12.03 15.41 13.96
CA HIS A 519 -11.73 16.79 14.33
C HIS A 519 -11.70 17.69 13.11
N TYR A 520 -12.25 18.90 13.25
CA TYR A 520 -12.34 19.91 12.18
C TYR A 520 -11.86 21.29 12.68
N ASN A 521 -10.81 21.83 12.07
CA ASN A 521 -10.27 23.13 12.50
C ASN A 521 -11.19 24.30 12.10
N ILE A 522 -11.72 24.29 10.87
CA ILE A 522 -12.62 25.34 10.36
C ILE A 522 -14.03 24.79 10.17
N THR A 523 -15.01 25.40 10.86
CA THR A 523 -16.43 24.97 10.80
C THR A 523 -17.35 25.93 10.05
N GLU A 524 -16.93 27.16 9.76
CA GLU A 524 -17.85 28.26 9.36
C GLU A 524 -18.30 28.23 7.90
N THR A 525 -17.69 27.41 7.04
CA THR A 525 -17.92 27.39 5.58
C THR A 525 -18.57 26.11 5.04
N ALA A 526 -18.74 25.07 5.85
CA ALA A 526 -19.25 23.76 5.42
C ALA A 526 -20.78 23.66 5.64
N THR A 527 -21.57 24.18 4.70
CA THR A 527 -23.04 24.25 4.82
C THR A 527 -23.78 22.92 4.60
N ALA A 528 -23.10 21.77 4.42
CA ALA A 528 -23.77 20.57 3.92
C ALA A 528 -23.35 19.22 4.58
N TYR A 529 -22.50 19.20 5.61
CA TYR A 529 -21.98 17.96 6.17
C TYR A 529 -22.39 17.74 7.64
N THR A 530 -22.83 16.52 7.97
CA THR A 530 -23.09 16.08 9.35
C THR A 530 -21.77 15.56 9.95
N PRO A 531 -21.17 16.22 10.96
CA PRO A 531 -19.85 15.87 11.51
C PRO A 531 -19.73 14.49 12.18
N GLY A 532 -20.82 13.73 12.19
CA GLY A 532 -20.91 12.44 12.85
C GLY A 532 -21.01 12.57 14.37
N GLU A 533 -20.65 11.47 15.04
CA GLU A 533 -20.62 11.38 16.49
C GLU A 533 -19.23 11.68 17.06
N ASN A 534 -19.18 12.14 18.31
CA ASN A 534 -17.94 12.35 19.09
C ASN A 534 -16.90 13.28 18.44
N TYR A 535 -17.31 14.21 17.59
CA TYR A 535 -16.38 15.12 16.92
C TYR A 535 -15.89 16.26 17.82
N THR A 536 -14.76 16.85 17.45
CA THR A 536 -14.20 18.06 18.08
C THR A 536 -13.90 19.13 17.05
N THR A 537 -13.71 20.37 17.49
CA THR A 537 -13.40 21.53 16.62
C THR A 537 -12.37 22.45 17.26
N GLY A 538 -11.83 23.39 16.48
CA GLY A 538 -10.83 24.37 16.93
C GLY A 538 -9.41 23.99 16.52
N ASP A 539 -8.40 24.61 17.14
CA ASP A 539 -6.99 24.28 16.83
C ASP A 539 -6.70 22.81 17.15
N PHE A 540 -6.05 22.10 16.22
CA PHE A 540 -5.59 20.72 16.40
C PHE A 540 -4.76 20.56 17.67
N GLY A 541 -3.93 21.56 17.95
CA GLY A 541 -2.94 21.47 18.99
C GLY A 541 -1.84 20.44 18.73
N ILE A 542 -1.21 20.53 17.56
CA ILE A 542 -0.09 19.66 17.14
C ILE A 542 1.20 20.48 16.98
N PHE A 543 2.36 19.81 16.99
CA PHE A 543 3.63 20.45 16.68
C PHE A 543 3.76 20.74 15.17
N LEU A 544 3.87 22.02 14.81
CA LEU A 544 4.00 22.47 13.41
C LEU A 544 5.42 22.90 13.03
N ASP A 545 6.40 22.77 13.93
CA ASP A 545 7.81 22.99 13.62
C ASP A 545 8.32 21.81 12.79
N SER A 546 8.52 22.01 11.49
CA SER A 546 8.97 20.99 10.56
C SER A 546 10.37 20.44 10.86
N SER A 547 11.16 21.14 11.67
CA SER A 547 12.46 20.66 12.15
C SER A 547 12.35 19.78 13.40
N SER A 548 11.18 19.77 14.05
CA SER A 548 10.94 18.95 15.24
C SER A 548 10.75 17.49 14.87
N LYS A 549 11.38 16.59 15.63
CA LYS A 549 11.07 15.15 15.56
C LYS A 549 9.63 14.82 15.96
N TYR A 550 8.95 15.76 16.63
CA TYR A 550 7.54 15.64 17.02
C TYR A 550 6.61 16.31 16.01
N PHE A 551 7.08 16.75 14.85
CA PHE A 551 6.23 17.36 13.84
C PHE A 551 5.00 16.48 13.53
N GLY A 552 3.81 17.07 13.61
CA GLY A 552 2.52 16.39 13.45
C GLY A 552 1.93 15.77 14.72
N TYR A 553 2.72 15.57 15.78
CA TYR A 553 2.24 14.97 17.02
C TYR A 553 1.36 15.94 17.82
N PRO A 554 0.31 15.46 18.51
CA PRO A 554 -0.46 16.27 19.45
C PRO A 554 0.39 16.68 20.66
N PHE A 555 0.14 17.87 21.22
CA PHE A 555 0.69 18.28 22.52
C PHE A 555 -0.20 17.81 23.68
N VAL A 556 0.31 17.85 24.92
CA VAL A 556 -0.39 17.35 26.13
C VAL A 556 -1.76 18.00 26.40
N SER A 557 -1.97 19.23 25.95
CA SER A 557 -3.25 19.95 26.03
C SER A 557 -4.11 19.86 24.76
N SER A 558 -3.76 18.99 23.81
CA SER A 558 -4.45 18.89 22.52
C SER A 558 -5.87 18.36 22.73
N VAL A 559 -6.80 18.87 21.94
CA VAL A 559 -8.19 18.38 21.91
C VAL A 559 -8.31 17.00 21.26
N LEU A 560 -7.26 16.55 20.56
CA LEU A 560 -7.20 15.27 19.85
C LEU A 560 -6.98 14.08 20.80
N LEU A 561 -6.56 14.35 22.05
CA LEU A 561 -6.14 13.28 22.95
C LEU A 561 -7.27 12.41 23.46
N ASN A 562 -7.04 11.09 23.46
CA ASN A 562 -7.88 10.06 24.04
C ASN A 562 -9.36 10.12 23.57
N LYS A 563 -9.60 10.12 22.26
CA LYS A 563 -10.95 10.22 21.67
C LYS A 563 -11.42 9.01 20.87
N VAL A 564 -10.53 8.17 20.35
CA VAL A 564 -10.91 7.11 19.41
C VAL A 564 -11.14 5.79 20.14
N PHE A 565 -12.38 5.29 20.06
CA PHE A 565 -12.75 3.98 20.58
C PHE A 565 -13.92 3.39 19.76
N PRO A 566 -13.88 2.10 19.37
CA PRO A 566 -12.78 1.13 19.57
C PRO A 566 -11.56 1.40 18.68
N LEU A 567 -10.40 0.87 19.07
CA LEU A 567 -9.18 0.90 18.26
C LEU A 567 -9.19 -0.27 17.28
N ASN A 568 -9.57 0.01 16.03
CA ASN A 568 -9.49 -0.97 14.94
C ASN A 568 -8.07 -1.06 14.35
N VAL A 569 -7.21 -0.08 14.66
CA VAL A 569 -5.82 0.00 14.21
C VAL A 569 -4.94 0.12 15.45
N PRO A 570 -4.00 -0.81 15.70
CA PRO A 570 -3.27 -0.87 16.95
C PRO A 570 -2.14 0.15 17.06
N VAL A 571 -1.76 0.79 15.95
CA VAL A 571 -0.64 1.73 15.89
C VAL A 571 -0.95 3.03 15.15
N ASP A 572 -0.08 4.02 15.34
CA ASP A 572 -0.04 5.27 14.62
C ASP A 572 0.84 5.21 13.35
N ALA A 573 1.02 6.33 12.65
CA ALA A 573 1.77 6.43 11.41
C ALA A 573 3.30 6.27 11.55
N ASP A 574 3.82 6.24 12.78
CA ASP A 574 5.21 5.94 13.12
C ASP A 574 5.35 4.55 13.79
N ASN A 575 4.30 3.72 13.73
CA ASN A 575 4.20 2.40 14.38
C ASN A 575 4.24 2.43 15.91
N ASN A 576 3.94 3.57 16.55
CA ASN A 576 3.75 3.62 18.00
C ASN A 576 2.41 3.00 18.37
N LEU A 577 2.37 2.22 19.45
CA LEU A 577 1.14 1.62 19.97
C LEU A 577 0.13 2.69 20.38
N ARG A 578 -1.11 2.57 19.90
CA ARG A 578 -2.24 3.35 20.38
C ARG A 578 -2.67 2.84 21.75
N VAL A 579 -2.77 3.74 22.72
CA VAL A 579 -3.24 3.41 24.08
C VAL A 579 -4.77 3.43 24.15
N ASN A 580 -5.36 2.84 25.19
CA ASN A 580 -6.81 2.81 25.33
C ASN A 580 -7.43 4.21 25.22
N GLY A 581 -8.23 4.39 24.17
CA GLY A 581 -8.87 5.64 23.83
C GLY A 581 -8.16 6.45 22.76
N GLY A 582 -7.17 5.92 22.02
CA GLY A 582 -6.23 6.59 21.09
C GLY A 582 -6.60 7.94 20.45
N ASP A 583 -5.56 8.66 20.03
CA ASP A 583 -5.68 10.04 19.62
C ASP A 583 -6.29 10.19 18.21
N VAL A 584 -6.99 11.31 18.01
CA VAL A 584 -7.47 11.72 16.69
C VAL A 584 -6.27 12.12 15.84
N GLY A 585 -6.21 11.60 14.62
CA GLY A 585 -5.16 11.88 13.64
C GLY A 585 -4.13 10.76 13.51
N SER A 586 -3.06 11.07 12.78
CA SER A 586 -2.06 10.09 12.34
C SER A 586 -1.10 9.65 13.43
N PHE A 587 -0.90 10.45 14.48
CA PHE A 587 0.13 10.24 15.49
C PHE A 587 -0.48 10.18 16.89
N GLU A 588 0.07 9.31 17.74
CA GLU A 588 -0.29 9.22 19.16
C GLU A 588 0.61 10.13 19.99
N TYR A 589 0.04 10.73 21.03
CA TYR A 589 0.81 11.46 22.02
C TYR A 589 1.82 10.55 22.72
N ILE A 590 3.09 10.91 22.59
CA ILE A 590 4.17 10.23 23.29
C ILE A 590 4.46 10.99 24.59
N SER A 591 4.13 10.36 25.72
CA SER A 591 4.28 10.93 27.07
C SER A 591 5.72 11.02 27.60
N GLU A 592 6.73 10.66 26.80
CA GLU A 592 8.13 10.86 27.18
C GLU A 592 8.33 12.33 27.52
N THR A 593 8.89 12.60 28.70
CA THR A 593 9.11 13.93 29.29
C THR A 593 9.54 14.96 28.26
N LEU A 594 8.55 15.61 27.63
CA LEU A 594 8.78 16.70 26.70
C LEU A 594 9.32 17.88 27.53
N PRO A 595 10.33 18.61 27.05
CA PRO A 595 10.60 19.93 27.61
C PRO A 595 9.30 20.73 27.49
N VAL A 596 8.81 21.25 28.62
CA VAL A 596 7.65 22.15 28.68
C VAL A 596 7.81 23.17 27.56
N GLN A 597 6.87 23.19 26.62
CA GLN A 597 6.90 24.12 25.50
C GLN A 597 6.90 25.54 26.09
N VAL A 598 8.08 26.17 26.13
CA VAL A 598 8.20 27.56 26.56
C VAL A 598 7.56 28.36 25.42
N ASN A 599 6.45 29.03 25.72
CA ASN A 599 5.78 29.95 24.81
C ASN A 599 6.78 31.06 24.41
N CYS A 600 7.56 30.82 23.37
CA CYS A 600 8.37 31.84 22.73
C CYS A 600 7.43 32.69 21.89
N THR A 601 6.93 33.78 22.47
CA THR A 601 6.32 34.86 21.72
C THR A 601 7.37 35.44 20.77
N ILE A 602 7.37 35.03 19.50
CA ILE A 602 8.18 35.67 18.47
C ILE A 602 7.60 37.07 18.25
N LYS A 603 8.18 38.08 18.90
CA LYS A 603 7.99 39.48 18.51
C LYS A 603 8.66 39.68 17.16
N LYS A 604 7.89 40.07 16.14
CA LYS A 604 8.38 40.50 14.82
C LYS A 604 9.62 41.39 14.94
N ALA A 605 10.77 40.88 14.52
CA ALA A 605 11.96 41.70 14.29
C ALA A 605 11.85 42.35 12.91
N TYR A 606 11.67 43.66 12.87
CA TYR A 606 11.84 44.45 11.66
C TYR A 606 13.34 44.58 11.38
N TRP A 607 13.82 43.97 10.30
CA TRP A 607 15.14 44.27 9.77
C TRP A 607 15.05 45.62 9.04
N LYS A 608 15.69 46.63 9.62
CA LYS A 608 15.94 47.90 8.94
C LYS A 608 17.27 47.75 8.19
N VAL A 609 17.20 47.69 6.87
CA VAL A 609 18.39 47.78 6.00
C VAL A 609 19.04 49.14 6.24
N VAL A 610 20.35 49.14 6.54
CA VAL A 610 21.22 50.32 6.53
C VAL A 610 22.11 50.22 5.32
#